data_AF-A0AAW2V6G0-F1
#
_entry.id   AF-A0AAW2V6G0-F1
#
_cell.length_a   1.000
_cell.length_b   1.000
_cell.length_c   1.000
_cell.angle_alpha   90.00
_cell.angle_beta   90.00
_cell.angle_gamma   90.00
#
_symmetry.space_group_name_H-M   'P 1'
#
loop_
_entity.id
_entity.type
_entity.pdbx_description
1 polymer ?
#
loop_
_entity_poly.entity_id
_entity_poly.type
_entity_poly.pdbx_seq_one_letter_code
_entity_poly.pdbx_strand_id
1 'polypeptide(L)'
;MGGPIWSAPIHDMEWVNSILEDVKSMKDRYPAFGRIFAVLTTISEELPDIPLFLSLHNLCATLKCTSPSAVIFRSAVINAGYRISGSHINPLGLKTDAPMDVIWDIMRCWVKNHPVKAQPPDQAGSVILAKEPILQANFARAVASLSKAQAKKVARYLPNPERHWGPKVRAGRRITSKHVSLLGPEAVNVVNGHEEGAEPPSKRNKIQEGDPSPST
;
A
#
# COMPACT_ATOMS: atom_id res chain seq x y z
N MET A 1 17.56 -10.09 -16.94
CA MET A 1 16.46 -10.16 -17.93
C MET A 1 15.30 -10.87 -17.29
N GLY A 2 14.14 -10.22 -17.14
CA GLY A 2 12.90 -10.89 -16.76
C GLY A 2 12.38 -11.67 -17.97
N GLY A 3 11.85 -12.87 -17.76
CA GLY A 3 11.49 -13.82 -18.82
C GLY A 3 10.41 -13.32 -19.80
N PRO A 4 9.93 -14.18 -20.72
CA PRO A 4 8.82 -13.82 -21.59
C PRO A 4 7.59 -13.52 -20.73
N ILE A 5 7.01 -12.34 -20.90
CA ILE A 5 5.79 -11.91 -20.21
C ILE A 5 4.67 -11.66 -21.22
N TRP A 6 3.44 -11.90 -20.81
CA TRP A 6 2.27 -11.44 -21.55
C TRP A 6 2.15 -9.92 -21.40
N SER A 7 2.33 -9.18 -22.50
CA SER A 7 2.27 -7.72 -22.53
C SER A 7 0.94 -7.16 -23.02
N ALA A 8 0.09 -8.00 -23.60
CA ALA A 8 -1.23 -7.60 -24.09
C ALA A 8 -2.23 -7.41 -22.93
N PRO A 9 -3.38 -6.74 -23.16
CA PRO A 9 -4.40 -6.56 -22.14
C PRO A 9 -4.80 -7.88 -21.47
N ILE A 10 -4.90 -7.85 -20.13
CA ILE A 10 -5.23 -9.02 -19.31
C ILE A 10 -6.73 -9.17 -19.03
N HIS A 11 -7.52 -8.13 -19.34
CA HIS A 11 -8.95 -8.08 -19.05
C HIS A 11 -9.73 -7.77 -20.32
N ASP A 12 -10.82 -8.51 -20.52
CA ASP A 12 -11.87 -8.15 -21.45
C ASP A 12 -12.84 -7.19 -20.76
N MET A 13 -12.79 -5.92 -21.15
CA MET A 13 -13.58 -4.87 -20.51
C MET A 13 -15.08 -4.97 -20.81
N GLU A 14 -15.47 -5.55 -21.95
CA GLU A 14 -16.89 -5.77 -22.27
C GLU A 14 -17.49 -6.79 -21.32
N TRP A 15 -16.78 -7.90 -21.13
CA TRP A 15 -17.16 -8.94 -20.18
C TRP A 15 -17.19 -8.42 -18.73
N VAL A 16 -16.15 -7.69 -18.30
CA VAL A 16 -16.10 -7.11 -16.94
C VAL A 16 -17.28 -6.18 -16.68
N ASN A 17 -17.63 -5.33 -17.64
CA ASN A 17 -18.74 -4.40 -17.50
C ASN A 17 -20.10 -5.13 -17.47
N SER A 18 -20.31 -6.12 -18.34
CA SER A 18 -21.52 -6.95 -18.35
C SER A 18 -21.73 -7.66 -17.00
N ILE A 19 -20.70 -8.34 -16.49
CA ILE A 19 -20.79 -9.04 -15.20
C ILE A 19 -20.99 -8.06 -14.04
N LEU A 20 -20.39 -6.86 -14.10
CA LEU A 20 -20.59 -5.84 -13.07
C LEU A 20 -22.06 -5.40 -13.01
N GLU A 21 -22.76 -5.32 -14.14
CA GLU A 21 -24.19 -5.00 -14.20
C GLU A 21 -25.06 -6.15 -13.70
N ASP A 22 -24.75 -7.38 -14.11
CA ASP A 22 -25.43 -8.59 -13.66
C ASP A 22 -25.31 -8.81 -12.15
N VAL A 23 -24.12 -8.60 -11.59
CA VAL A 23 -23.88 -8.74 -10.16
C VAL A 23 -24.67 -7.68 -9.37
N LYS A 24 -24.79 -6.44 -9.91
CA LYS A 24 -25.63 -5.40 -9.30
C LYS A 24 -27.11 -5.76 -9.30
N SER A 25 -27.62 -6.36 -10.37
CA SER A 25 -29.04 -6.76 -10.47
C SER A 25 -29.36 -7.97 -9.59
N MET A 26 -28.39 -8.86 -9.37
CA MET A 26 -28.56 -10.11 -8.62
C MET A 26 -27.92 -10.09 -7.23
N LYS A 27 -27.99 -8.95 -6.53
CA LYS A 27 -27.30 -8.76 -5.24
C LYS A 27 -27.59 -9.85 -4.20
N ASP A 28 -28.84 -10.27 -4.06
CA ASP A 28 -29.28 -11.20 -3.01
C ASP A 28 -28.86 -12.66 -3.28
N ARG A 29 -28.50 -12.98 -4.53
CA ARG A 29 -28.05 -14.32 -4.92
C ARG A 29 -26.59 -14.59 -4.59
N TYR A 30 -25.81 -13.54 -4.32
CA TYR A 30 -24.37 -13.66 -4.07
C TYR A 30 -24.03 -13.34 -2.61
N PRO A 31 -23.76 -14.35 -1.76
CA PRO A 31 -23.30 -14.12 -0.39
C PRO A 31 -22.01 -13.27 -0.33
N ALA A 32 -21.17 -13.36 -1.36
CA ALA A 32 -19.92 -12.61 -1.49
C ALA A 32 -20.05 -11.35 -2.38
N PHE A 33 -21.26 -10.81 -2.58
CA PHE A 33 -21.54 -9.66 -3.44
C PHE A 33 -20.53 -8.51 -3.22
N GLY A 34 -20.28 -8.13 -1.97
CA GLY A 34 -19.36 -7.04 -1.65
C GLY A 34 -17.94 -7.23 -2.21
N ARG A 35 -17.44 -8.48 -2.21
CA ARG A 35 -16.12 -8.84 -2.76
C ARG A 35 -16.09 -8.81 -4.27
N ILE A 36 -17.07 -9.45 -4.89
CA ILE A 36 -17.14 -9.53 -6.35
C ILE A 36 -17.30 -8.11 -6.91
N PHE A 37 -18.23 -7.34 -6.35
CA PHE A 37 -18.51 -5.97 -6.76
C PHE A 37 -17.30 -5.05 -6.59
N ALA A 38 -16.60 -5.11 -5.46
CA ALA A 38 -15.40 -4.31 -5.21
C ALA A 38 -14.26 -4.59 -6.20
N VAL A 39 -14.00 -5.88 -6.45
CA VAL A 39 -12.92 -6.31 -7.35
C VAL A 39 -13.24 -5.90 -8.78
N LEU A 40 -14.45 -6.20 -9.28
CA LEU A 40 -14.86 -5.83 -10.64
C LEU A 40 -14.90 -4.31 -10.83
N THR A 41 -15.32 -3.54 -9.82
CA THR A 41 -15.28 -2.07 -9.87
C THR A 41 -13.85 -1.55 -9.90
N THR A 42 -12.91 -2.21 -9.22
CA THR A 42 -11.50 -1.81 -9.24
C THR A 42 -10.86 -2.12 -10.59
N ILE A 43 -11.16 -3.29 -11.16
CA ILE A 43 -10.69 -3.71 -12.49
C ILE A 43 -11.25 -2.79 -13.58
N SER A 44 -12.52 -2.39 -13.50
CA SER A 44 -13.13 -1.52 -14.51
C SER A 44 -12.57 -0.09 -14.50
N GLU A 45 -11.95 0.34 -13.40
CA GLU A 45 -11.26 1.63 -13.27
C GLU A 45 -9.76 1.55 -13.61
N GLU A 46 -9.22 0.35 -13.80
CA GLU A 46 -7.80 0.12 -14.07
C GLU A 46 -7.46 0.31 -15.55
N LEU A 47 -6.26 0.83 -15.84
CA LEU A 47 -5.77 0.96 -17.21
C LEU A 47 -5.49 -0.44 -17.81
N PRO A 48 -6.19 -0.84 -18.89
CA PRO A 48 -6.05 -2.17 -19.50
C PRO A 48 -4.82 -2.30 -20.40
N ASP A 49 -4.32 -1.17 -20.91
CA ASP A 49 -3.20 -1.04 -21.84
C ASP A 49 -1.83 -1.13 -21.14
N ILE A 50 -1.80 -0.97 -19.82
CA ILE A 50 -0.55 -0.96 -19.04
C ILE A 50 -0.42 -2.27 -18.25
N PRO A 51 0.52 -3.17 -18.60
CA PRO A 51 0.62 -4.49 -17.97
C PRO A 51 1.22 -4.44 -16.55
N LEU A 52 2.18 -3.53 -16.31
CA LEU A 52 2.90 -3.43 -15.04
C LEU A 52 2.38 -2.29 -14.16
N PHE A 53 2.66 -2.35 -12.86
CA PHE A 53 2.33 -1.31 -11.91
C PHE A 53 3.57 -0.81 -11.17
N LEU A 54 3.49 0.41 -10.66
CA LEU A 54 4.48 1.04 -9.81
C LEU A 54 4.00 1.03 -8.37
N SER A 55 4.88 0.62 -7.46
CA SER A 55 4.62 0.72 -6.01
C SER A 55 5.19 2.04 -5.51
N LEU A 56 4.31 2.91 -5.01
CA LEU A 56 4.74 4.19 -4.44
C LEU A 56 5.72 3.99 -3.28
N HIS A 57 5.48 2.95 -2.47
CA HIS A 57 6.34 2.60 -1.35
C HIS A 57 7.75 2.21 -1.82
N ASN A 58 7.86 1.45 -2.90
CA ASN A 58 9.16 1.02 -3.43
C ASN A 58 9.95 2.23 -3.97
N LEU A 59 9.29 3.15 -4.67
CA LEU A 59 9.92 4.38 -5.15
C LEU A 59 10.48 5.22 -3.98
N CYS A 60 9.68 5.37 -2.91
CA CYS A 60 10.12 6.10 -1.72
C CYS A 60 11.22 5.38 -0.96
N ALA A 61 11.21 4.04 -0.91
CA ALA A 61 12.24 3.23 -0.29
C ALA A 61 13.58 3.33 -1.02
N THR A 62 13.57 3.49 -2.34
CA THR A 62 14.76 3.75 -3.17
C THR A 62 15.34 5.14 -2.89
N LEU A 63 14.48 6.17 -2.76
CA LEU A 63 14.90 7.56 -2.52
C LEU A 63 15.12 7.90 -1.05
N LYS A 64 14.75 7.00 -0.13
CA LYS A 64 14.74 7.23 1.32
C LYS A 64 13.95 8.48 1.72
N CYS A 65 12.86 8.75 0.99
CA CYS A 65 12.00 9.90 1.22
C CYS A 65 10.74 9.56 2.01
N THR A 66 10.11 10.58 2.58
CA THR A 66 8.75 10.45 3.11
C THR A 66 7.79 10.16 1.95
N SER A 67 6.91 9.17 2.14
CA SER A 67 5.97 8.79 1.09
C SER A 67 4.92 9.89 0.91
N PRO A 68 4.73 10.45 -0.30
CA PRO A 68 3.59 11.30 -0.56
C PRO A 68 2.29 10.51 -0.39
N SER A 69 1.19 11.21 -0.13
CA SER A 69 -0.13 10.60 -0.22
C SER A 69 -0.42 10.18 -1.66
N ALA A 70 -1.04 9.01 -1.85
CA ALA A 70 -1.40 8.51 -3.18
C ALA A 70 -2.26 9.51 -3.99
N VAL A 71 -3.08 10.34 -3.31
CA VAL A 71 -3.89 11.38 -3.96
C VAL A 71 -3.02 12.51 -4.52
N ILE A 72 -2.00 12.93 -3.77
CA ILE A 72 -1.07 13.99 -4.20
C ILE A 72 -0.23 13.49 -5.38
N PHE A 73 0.29 12.27 -5.27
CA PHE A 73 1.07 11.67 -6.35
C PHE A 73 0.24 11.49 -7.63
N ARG A 74 -1.00 10.99 -7.51
CA ARG A 74 -1.93 10.92 -8.65
C ARG A 74 -2.22 12.28 -9.25
N SER A 75 -2.40 13.31 -8.42
CA SER A 75 -2.62 14.68 -8.91
C SER A 75 -1.42 15.16 -9.73
N ALA A 76 -0.19 14.92 -9.25
CA ALA A 76 1.01 15.33 -9.96
C ALA A 76 1.14 14.66 -11.33
N VAL A 77 0.83 13.36 -11.43
CA VAL A 77 0.87 12.63 -12.70
C VAL A 77 -0.22 13.13 -13.67
N ILE A 78 -1.43 13.38 -13.17
CA ILE A 78 -2.54 13.92 -13.99
C ILE A 78 -2.22 15.34 -14.48
N ASN A 79 -1.66 16.19 -13.61
CA ASN A 79 -1.26 17.55 -13.98
C ASN A 79 -0.09 17.56 -14.98
N ALA A 80 0.72 16.49 -15.00
CA ALA A 80 1.74 16.27 -16.02
C ALA A 80 1.18 15.79 -17.37
N GLY A 81 -0.14 15.58 -17.48
CA GLY A 81 -0.83 15.18 -18.71
C GLY A 81 -0.94 13.67 -18.90
N TYR A 82 -0.61 12.87 -17.89
CA TYR A 82 -0.59 11.41 -17.96
C TYR A 82 -1.78 10.78 -17.23
N ARG A 83 -2.18 9.59 -17.68
CA ARG A 83 -3.26 8.82 -17.06
C ARG A 83 -2.69 8.01 -15.90
N ILE A 84 -3.49 7.87 -14.85
CA ILE A 84 -3.15 7.06 -13.69
C ILE A 84 -4.37 6.34 -13.14
N SER A 85 -4.21 5.05 -12.83
CA SER A 85 -5.20 4.23 -12.13
C SER A 85 -4.58 3.54 -10.93
N GLY A 86 -5.43 3.02 -10.03
CA GLY A 86 -4.99 1.99 -9.09
C GLY A 86 -4.79 0.66 -9.79
N SER A 87 -4.10 -0.27 -9.13
CA SER A 87 -4.16 -1.69 -9.50
C SER A 87 -5.13 -2.44 -8.58
N HIS A 88 -5.75 -3.51 -9.08
CA HIS A 88 -6.52 -4.46 -8.27
C HIS A 88 -5.65 -5.43 -7.46
N ILE A 89 -4.37 -5.60 -7.82
CA ILE A 89 -3.45 -6.58 -7.19
C ILE A 89 -2.89 -6.04 -5.88
N ASN A 90 -2.56 -4.74 -5.83
CA ASN A 90 -1.88 -4.12 -4.71
C ASN A 90 -2.49 -2.75 -4.36
N PRO A 91 -2.89 -2.49 -3.10
CA PRO A 91 -3.47 -1.22 -2.68
C PRO A 91 -2.56 -0.01 -2.88
N LEU A 92 -1.25 -0.22 -2.85
CA LEU A 92 -0.23 0.81 -3.09
C LEU A 92 0.29 0.81 -4.54
N GLY A 93 -0.26 -0.07 -5.38
CA GLY A 93 0.07 -0.19 -6.79
C GLY A 93 -0.67 0.87 -7.63
N LEU A 94 0.07 1.54 -8.48
CA LEU A 94 -0.40 2.57 -9.40
C LEU A 94 0.01 2.19 -10.82
N LYS A 95 -0.94 2.17 -11.74
CA LYS A 95 -0.65 2.03 -13.17
C LYS A 95 -0.70 3.38 -13.83
N THR A 96 0.25 3.67 -14.69
CA THR A 96 0.35 4.95 -15.40
C THR A 96 0.99 4.74 -16.76
N ASP A 97 0.61 5.56 -17.73
CA ASP A 97 1.25 5.66 -19.04
C ASP A 97 2.48 6.58 -19.04
N ALA A 98 2.79 7.23 -17.91
CA ALA A 98 3.96 8.08 -17.77
C ALA A 98 5.26 7.26 -17.86
N PRO A 99 6.25 7.72 -18.65
CA PRO A 99 7.56 7.08 -18.70
C PRO A 99 8.27 7.22 -17.36
N MET A 100 9.21 6.31 -17.11
CA MET A 100 9.93 6.25 -15.83
C MET A 100 10.69 7.54 -15.51
N ASP A 101 11.20 8.23 -16.54
CA ASP A 101 11.88 9.52 -16.40
C ASP A 101 10.97 10.59 -15.78
N VAL A 102 9.71 10.68 -16.23
CA VAL A 102 8.72 11.63 -15.70
C VAL A 102 8.37 11.29 -14.26
N ILE A 103 8.23 9.99 -13.94
CA ILE A 103 7.95 9.55 -12.57
C ILE A 103 9.09 9.92 -11.63
N TRP A 104 10.34 9.74 -12.05
CA TRP A 104 11.49 10.18 -11.25
C TRP A 104 11.57 11.69 -11.12
N ASP A 105 11.24 12.45 -12.17
CA ASP A 105 11.20 13.92 -12.10
C ASP A 105 10.16 14.42 -11.08
N ILE A 106 8.97 13.82 -11.07
CA ILE A 106 7.94 14.11 -10.05
C ILE A 106 8.48 13.81 -8.64
N MET A 107 9.16 12.68 -8.46
CA MET A 107 9.73 12.33 -7.16
C MET A 107 10.91 13.23 -6.75
N ARG A 108 11.73 13.70 -7.71
CA ARG A 108 12.78 14.70 -7.45
C ARG A 108 12.18 16.02 -6.98
N CYS A 109 11.12 16.49 -7.63
CA CYS A 109 10.38 17.68 -7.18
C CYS A 109 9.82 17.49 -5.77
N TRP A 110 9.33 16.28 -5.44
CA TRP A 110 8.86 15.97 -4.09
C TRP A 110 9.97 16.03 -3.04
N VAL A 111 11.14 15.45 -3.34
CA VAL A 111 12.30 15.45 -2.44
C VAL A 111 12.89 16.85 -2.25
N LYS A 112 12.82 17.72 -3.27
CA LYS A 112 13.18 19.15 -3.12
C LYS A 112 12.29 19.84 -2.07
N ASN A 113 11.01 19.50 -2.01
CA ASN A 113 10.07 20.06 -1.04
C ASN A 113 10.17 19.38 0.35
N HIS A 114 10.63 18.13 0.42
CA HIS A 114 10.81 17.36 1.65
C HIS A 114 12.24 16.82 1.72
N PRO A 115 13.19 17.56 2.32
CA PRO A 115 14.59 17.20 2.28
C PRO A 115 14.82 15.85 2.98
N VAL A 116 15.59 14.99 2.31
CA VAL A 116 15.98 13.67 2.82
C VAL A 116 17.36 13.73 3.45
N LYS A 117 17.65 12.79 4.36
CA LYS A 117 19.01 12.62 4.88
C LYS A 117 19.95 12.24 3.73
N ALA A 118 21.11 12.88 3.68
CA ALA A 118 22.15 12.58 2.70
C ALA A 118 22.45 11.07 2.70
N GLN A 119 22.36 10.46 1.53
CA GLN A 119 22.66 9.06 1.31
C GLN A 119 24.09 8.92 0.73
N PRO A 120 24.76 7.78 0.94
CA PRO A 120 26.03 7.51 0.29
C PRO A 120 25.91 7.53 -1.24
N PRO A 121 26.96 7.94 -1.97
CA PRO A 121 26.91 8.12 -3.42
C PRO A 121 26.70 6.82 -4.21
N ASP A 122 26.98 5.67 -3.59
CA ASP A 122 26.82 4.33 -4.19
C ASP A 122 25.36 3.85 -4.28
N GLN A 123 24.45 4.52 -3.55
CA GLN A 123 23.04 4.10 -3.54
C GLN A 123 22.29 4.68 -4.75
N ALA A 124 21.44 3.86 -5.37
CA ALA A 124 20.65 4.26 -6.55
C ALA A 124 19.85 5.57 -6.36
N GLY A 125 19.37 5.84 -5.14
CA GLY A 125 18.68 7.09 -4.83
C GLY A 125 19.54 8.34 -5.03
N SER A 126 20.84 8.28 -4.70
CA SER A 126 21.78 9.40 -4.87
C SER A 126 22.02 9.71 -6.35
N VAL A 127 22.17 8.68 -7.18
CA VAL A 127 22.33 8.82 -8.64
C VAL A 127 21.07 9.42 -9.26
N ILE A 128 19.89 8.97 -8.83
CA ILE A 128 18.61 9.49 -9.33
C ILE A 128 18.42 10.96 -8.92
N LEU A 129 18.79 11.35 -7.70
CA LEU A 129 18.65 12.73 -7.20
C LEU A 129 19.69 13.69 -7.79
N ALA A 130 20.83 13.19 -8.26
CA ALA A 130 21.87 14.01 -8.90
C ALA A 130 21.44 14.58 -10.26
N LYS A 131 20.52 13.92 -10.98
CA LYS A 131 19.97 14.43 -12.24
C LYS A 131 18.90 15.47 -11.96
N GLU A 132 18.98 16.62 -12.61
CA GLU A 132 17.96 17.66 -12.45
C GLU A 132 16.62 17.22 -13.06
N PRO A 133 15.48 17.59 -12.44
CA PRO A 133 14.16 17.33 -13.02
C PRO A 133 13.94 18.24 -14.24
N ILE A 134 13.53 17.64 -15.36
CA ILE A 134 13.19 18.37 -16.59
C ILE A 134 11.74 18.89 -16.46
N LEU A 135 10.87 18.08 -15.86
CA LEU A 135 9.49 18.46 -15.57
C LEU A 135 9.36 19.06 -14.16
N GLN A 136 8.79 20.27 -14.06
CA GLN A 136 8.36 20.81 -12.78
C GLN A 136 6.97 20.28 -12.40
N ALA A 137 6.92 19.36 -11.45
CA ALA A 137 5.67 18.74 -11.04
C ALA A 137 4.77 19.70 -10.26
N ASN A 138 3.50 19.79 -10.67
CA ASN A 138 2.48 20.52 -9.93
C ASN A 138 1.71 19.57 -9.00
N PHE A 139 1.90 19.73 -7.69
CA PHE A 139 1.24 18.92 -6.66
C PHE A 139 -0.16 19.44 -6.24
N ALA A 140 -0.69 20.47 -6.91
CA ALA A 140 -2.04 20.94 -6.68
C ALA A 140 -3.05 19.81 -6.89
N ARG A 141 -4.02 19.69 -5.98
CA ARG A 141 -5.00 18.59 -5.99
C ARG A 141 -5.86 18.65 -7.25
N ALA A 142 -5.65 17.70 -8.16
CA ALA A 142 -6.49 17.56 -9.35
C ALA A 142 -7.81 16.90 -8.96
N VAL A 143 -8.94 17.42 -9.45
CA VAL A 143 -10.28 16.84 -9.17
C VAL A 143 -10.35 15.38 -9.64
N ALA A 144 -9.65 15.04 -10.72
CA ALA A 144 -9.54 13.68 -11.24
C ALA A 144 -8.62 12.75 -10.43
N SER A 145 -7.96 13.21 -9.36
CA SER A 145 -7.07 12.38 -8.53
C SER A 145 -7.80 11.35 -7.66
N LEU A 146 -9.09 11.56 -7.43
CA LEU A 146 -9.95 10.60 -6.74
C LEU A 146 -10.56 9.64 -7.76
N SER A 147 -10.32 8.35 -7.58
CA SER A 147 -11.02 7.31 -8.37
C SER A 147 -12.53 7.37 -8.11
N LYS A 148 -13.35 6.98 -9.10
CA LYS A 148 -14.82 6.92 -8.95
C LYS A 148 -15.23 6.00 -7.79
N ALA A 149 -14.50 4.92 -7.51
CA ALA A 149 -14.72 4.03 -6.37
C ALA A 149 -14.52 4.73 -5.02
N GLN A 150 -13.48 5.56 -4.88
CA GLN A 150 -13.26 6.39 -3.69
C GLN A 150 -14.36 7.43 -3.51
N ALA A 151 -14.81 8.08 -4.59
CA ALA A 151 -15.92 9.02 -4.53
C ALA A 151 -17.23 8.33 -4.09
N LYS A 152 -17.45 7.09 -4.55
CA LYS A 152 -18.61 6.26 -4.21
C LYS A 152 -18.45 5.47 -2.90
N LYS A 153 -17.36 5.67 -2.13
CA LYS A 153 -17.02 4.95 -0.89
C LYS A 153 -17.07 3.41 -1.03
N VAL A 154 -16.76 2.90 -2.22
CA VAL A 154 -16.66 1.46 -2.46
C VAL A 154 -15.31 0.98 -1.92
N ALA A 155 -15.34 0.04 -0.97
CA ALA A 155 -14.12 -0.56 -0.43
C ALA A 155 -13.44 -1.40 -1.53
N ARG A 156 -12.32 -0.92 -2.08
CA ARG A 156 -11.57 -1.64 -3.13
C ARG A 156 -10.91 -2.92 -2.63
N TYR A 157 -10.39 -2.85 -1.39
CA TYR A 157 -9.75 -3.96 -0.71
C TYR A 157 -10.61 -4.30 0.49
N LEU A 158 -11.21 -5.49 0.46
CA LEU A 158 -11.99 -5.95 1.59
C LEU A 158 -11.08 -6.50 2.69
N PRO A 159 -11.43 -6.25 3.96
CA PRO A 159 -10.71 -6.83 5.08
C PRO A 159 -10.76 -8.36 5.01
N ASN A 160 -9.78 -9.01 5.61
CA ASN A 160 -9.76 -10.46 5.69
C ASN A 160 -11.06 -10.97 6.36
N PRO A 161 -11.63 -12.08 5.85
CA PRO A 161 -12.91 -12.58 6.30
C PRO A 161 -12.92 -13.07 7.75
N GLU A 162 -11.78 -13.54 8.28
CA GLU A 162 -11.67 -14.05 9.65
C GLU A 162 -10.51 -13.41 10.43
N ARG A 163 -10.67 -13.34 11.76
CA ARG A 163 -9.71 -12.77 12.73
C ARG A 163 -8.35 -13.48 12.76
N HIS A 164 -8.27 -14.72 12.28
CA HIS A 164 -7.04 -15.52 12.20
C HIS A 164 -6.75 -15.99 10.78
N TRP A 165 -7.23 -15.23 9.78
CA TRP A 165 -7.02 -15.52 8.38
C TRP A 165 -5.56 -15.26 7.98
N GLY A 166 -4.83 -16.33 7.67
CA GLY A 166 -3.41 -16.29 7.32
C GLY A 166 -2.63 -17.41 8.04
N PRO A 167 -1.30 -17.50 7.82
CA PRO A 167 -0.45 -18.46 8.50
C PRO A 167 -0.64 -18.33 10.02
N LYS A 168 -1.12 -19.39 10.68
CA LYS A 168 -1.29 -19.40 12.13
C LYS A 168 0.06 -19.11 12.79
N VAL A 169 0.02 -18.35 13.88
CA VAL A 169 1.22 -18.10 14.70
C VAL A 169 1.86 -19.44 15.06
N ARG A 170 3.19 -19.54 14.94
CA ARG A 170 3.94 -20.75 15.32
C ARG A 170 3.47 -21.23 16.71
N ALA A 171 3.18 -22.52 16.82
CA ALA A 171 2.71 -23.14 18.06
C ALA A 171 3.60 -22.71 19.26
N GLY A 172 2.95 -22.28 20.36
CA GLY A 172 3.63 -21.83 21.59
C GLY A 172 3.80 -20.31 21.74
N ARG A 173 3.63 -19.50 20.68
CA ARG A 173 3.61 -18.03 20.81
C ARG A 173 2.16 -17.53 21.01
N ARG A 174 1.88 -16.94 22.18
CA ARG A 174 0.64 -16.17 22.41
C ARG A 174 0.78 -14.78 21.78
N ILE A 175 -0.28 -14.31 21.11
CA ILE A 175 -0.34 -12.94 20.59
C ILE A 175 -0.30 -11.99 21.79
N THR A 176 0.76 -11.19 21.91
CA THR A 176 0.89 -10.17 22.96
C THR A 176 0.18 -8.88 22.56
N SER A 177 -0.11 -7.99 23.52
CA SER A 177 -0.68 -6.65 23.28
C SER A 177 0.09 -5.82 22.24
N LYS A 178 1.38 -6.10 22.05
CA LYS A 178 2.23 -5.48 21.02
C LYS A 178 1.85 -5.85 19.58
N HIS A 179 1.04 -6.88 19.40
CA HIS A 179 0.55 -7.36 18.11
C HIS A 179 -0.98 -7.24 17.98
N VAL A 180 -1.62 -6.39 18.80
CA VAL A 180 -3.08 -6.24 18.83
C VAL A 180 -3.66 -5.76 17.49
N SER A 181 -2.86 -5.12 16.65
CA SER A 181 -3.21 -4.73 15.28
C SER A 181 -3.55 -5.93 14.38
N LEU A 182 -3.06 -7.15 14.72
CA LEU A 182 -3.42 -8.39 14.03
C LEU A 182 -4.77 -8.96 14.47
N LEU A 183 -5.34 -8.47 15.59
CA LEU A 183 -6.59 -8.94 16.17
C LEU A 183 -7.81 -8.13 15.70
N GLY A 184 -7.61 -7.15 14.81
CA GLY A 184 -8.65 -6.30 14.22
C GLY A 184 -8.87 -4.97 14.96
N PRO A 185 -9.64 -4.03 14.36
CA PRO A 185 -9.81 -2.67 14.88
C PRO A 185 -10.51 -2.63 16.26
N GLU A 186 -11.39 -3.57 16.57
CA GLU A 186 -12.05 -3.61 17.89
C GLU A 186 -11.08 -3.95 19.03
N ALA A 187 -10.10 -4.81 18.79
CA ALA A 187 -9.10 -5.17 19.79
C ALA A 187 -8.12 -4.00 20.07
N VAL A 188 -7.89 -3.12 19.09
CA VAL A 188 -7.11 -1.89 19.25
C VAL A 188 -7.87 -0.87 20.09
N ASN A 189 -9.19 -0.72 19.85
CA ASN A 189 -10.04 0.20 20.61
C ASN A 189 -10.21 -0.25 22.08
N VAL A 190 -10.29 -1.56 22.35
CA VAL A 190 -10.37 -2.09 23.71
C VAL A 190 -9.08 -1.87 24.50
N VAL A 191 -7.91 -1.91 23.84
CA VAL A 191 -6.63 -1.60 24.50
C VAL A 191 -6.49 -0.10 24.75
N ASN A 192 -6.84 0.76 23.79
CA ASN A 192 -6.81 2.21 23.99
C ASN A 192 -7.84 2.70 25.03
N GLY A 193 -8.98 2.03 25.19
CA GLY A 193 -9.97 2.36 26.22
C GLY A 193 -9.58 1.98 27.64
N HIS A 194 -8.51 1.19 27.82
CA HIS A 194 -8.04 0.71 29.12
C HIS A 194 -6.78 1.43 29.63
N GLU A 195 -6.24 2.43 28.90
CA GLU A 195 -5.05 3.19 29.29
C GLU A 195 -5.33 4.40 30.22
N GLU A 196 -6.54 4.57 30.77
CA GLU A 196 -6.80 5.58 31.82
C GLU A 196 -6.75 5.04 33.27
N GLY A 197 -6.29 3.79 33.49
CA GLY A 197 -6.29 3.18 34.83
C GLY A 197 -5.02 2.43 35.21
N ALA A 198 -4.11 3.14 35.89
CA ALA A 198 -3.09 2.65 36.84
C ALA A 198 -2.14 1.50 36.42
N GLU A 199 -0.86 1.82 36.23
CA GLU A 199 0.25 0.85 36.24
C GLU A 199 0.42 0.21 37.63
N PRO A 200 0.60 -1.13 37.73
CA PRO A 200 1.24 -1.75 38.89
C PRO A 200 2.68 -2.20 38.55
N PRO A 201 3.60 -2.20 39.54
CA PRO A 201 5.03 -2.31 39.29
C PRO A 201 5.45 -3.74 38.89
N SER A 202 6.34 -3.80 37.91
CA SER A 202 6.99 -5.00 37.40
C SER A 202 7.90 -5.67 38.45
N LYS A 203 7.54 -6.86 38.94
CA LYS A 203 8.47 -7.74 39.67
C LYS A 203 9.33 -8.52 38.67
N ARG A 204 10.60 -8.14 38.58
CA ARG A 204 11.65 -8.81 37.80
C ARG A 204 12.33 -9.84 38.71
N ASN A 205 12.01 -11.12 38.56
CA ASN A 205 12.78 -12.18 39.22
C ASN A 205 14.06 -12.45 38.42
N LYS A 206 15.20 -12.10 39.03
CA LYS A 206 16.55 -12.32 38.52
C LYS A 206 16.92 -13.78 38.80
N ILE A 207 17.07 -14.58 37.75
CA ILE A 207 17.70 -15.91 37.84
C ILE A 207 19.19 -15.66 38.13
N GLN A 208 19.69 -16.18 39.26
CA GLN A 208 21.13 -16.19 39.55
C GLN A 208 21.77 -17.33 38.76
N GLU A 209 22.67 -16.97 37.85
CA GLU A 209 23.68 -17.88 37.29
C GLU A 209 24.67 -18.22 38.40
N GLY A 210 24.87 -19.52 38.65
CA GLY A 210 25.94 -20.02 39.51
C GLY A 210 26.97 -20.75 38.64
N ASP A 211 28.22 -20.35 38.79
CA ASP A 211 29.45 -21.11 38.49
C ASP A 211 30.62 -20.37 39.17
N PRO A 212 31.80 -20.98 39.43
CA PRO A 212 32.18 -22.39 39.37
C PRO A 212 32.81 -22.89 40.70
N SER A 213 33.22 -24.16 40.73
CA SER A 213 33.94 -24.86 41.81
C SER A 213 35.30 -24.23 42.18
N PRO A 214 35.85 -24.54 43.37
CA PRO A 214 37.07 -25.37 43.37
C PRO A 214 37.22 -26.39 44.53
N SER A 215 37.93 -27.47 44.18
CA SER A 215 38.76 -28.42 44.95
C SER A 215 38.92 -28.31 46.47
N THR A 216 38.78 -29.46 47.14
CA THR A 216 39.82 -30.03 48.01
C THR A 216 39.85 -31.55 47.79
#